data_AF-A0A0C2CS32-F1
#
_entry.id   AF-A0A0C2CS32-F1
#
_cell.length_a   1.000
_cell.length_b   1.000
_cell.length_c   1.000
_cell.angle_alpha   90.00
_cell.angle_beta   90.00
_cell.angle_gamma   90.00
#
_symmetry.space_group_name_H-M   'P 1'
#
loop_
_entity.id
_entity.type
_entity.pdbx_description
1 polymer ?
#
loop_
_entity_poly.entity_id
_entity_poly.type
_entity_poly.pdbx_seq_one_letter_code
_entity_poly.pdbx_strand_id
1 'polypeptide(L)'
;MMGEQTDDDAPGDEGTFHEVVFGEGADEERLSFAQFRDLSLRKRVRLLMSKRSQFFGADGAEIPRDVAMRFGKRAGSGAAPAAPAAPVAPSGDEGQVDRLIRLLRDSSLEHELRGCVKLAEQIEVTDEQQRAALATALLRTIKLLEDDHGSTPLSWAAIRRFGSLVPTTRLTELAVFLQPGNEAETMQATLQAIWHALSVDQDFGLAILAVRTRQLLNKYLDPDWLCTPLARALTTDLLLAYSVLTPSTDEHGLRALFNRARSLGQAIPLELARAEIDEALAHAREHGRPIAARLQLLSGLCKFG
;
A
#
# COMPACT_ATOMS: atom_id res chain seq x y z
N MET A 1 -39.67 30.27 28.50
CA MET A 1 -39.29 29.13 29.35
C MET A 1 -39.94 27.88 28.79
N MET A 2 -39.21 27.18 27.94
CA MET A 2 -39.45 25.77 27.61
C MET A 2 -38.06 25.15 27.60
N GLY A 3 -37.90 24.07 28.38
CA GLY A 3 -36.66 23.34 28.49
C GLY A 3 -36.51 22.39 27.31
N GLU A 4 -35.28 22.27 26.84
CA GLU A 4 -34.76 21.07 26.21
C GLU A 4 -33.50 20.70 26.99
N GLN A 5 -33.66 19.75 27.90
CA GLN A 5 -32.59 18.98 28.50
C GLN A 5 -32.48 17.73 27.63
N THR A 6 -31.37 17.58 26.91
CA THR A 6 -30.98 16.31 26.29
C THR A 6 -29.79 15.77 27.05
N ASP A 7 -30.01 14.58 27.60
CA ASP A 7 -29.06 13.68 28.24
C ASP A 7 -27.83 13.41 27.35
N ASP A 8 -26.65 13.24 27.94
CA ASP A 8 -25.98 11.93 28.12
C ASP A 8 -24.54 12.16 28.66
N ASP A 9 -24.43 12.54 29.93
CA ASP A 9 -23.14 12.63 30.63
C ASP A 9 -22.66 11.22 31.02
N ALA A 10 -22.00 10.55 30.08
CA ALA A 10 -21.17 9.40 30.42
C ALA A 10 -19.96 9.85 31.26
N PRO A 11 -19.66 9.22 32.40
CA PRO A 11 -18.53 9.61 33.23
C PRO A 11 -17.21 9.44 32.44
N GLY A 12 -16.45 10.53 32.43
CA GLY A 12 -15.31 10.76 31.54
C GLY A 12 -14.25 9.67 31.54
N ASP A 13 -13.87 9.27 30.33
CA ASP A 13 -12.64 8.55 30.05
C ASP A 13 -11.45 9.51 30.31
N GLU A 14 -10.93 9.49 31.55
CA GLU A 14 -9.94 10.42 32.14
C GLU A 14 -8.59 10.57 31.38
N GLY A 15 -8.45 9.99 30.18
CA GLY A 15 -7.23 10.02 29.37
C GLY A 15 -7.34 10.77 28.06
N THR A 16 -8.54 11.21 27.66
CA THR A 16 -8.78 11.73 26.31
C THR A 16 -9.17 13.21 26.36
N PHE A 17 -8.56 14.05 25.52
CA PHE A 17 -8.95 15.46 25.43
C PHE A 17 -10.36 15.60 24.83
N HIS A 18 -11.09 16.61 25.24
CA HIS A 18 -12.44 16.91 24.73
C HIS A 18 -12.40 17.90 23.56
N GLU A 19 -11.50 18.90 23.63
CA GLU A 19 -11.32 19.92 22.60
C GLU A 19 -9.82 20.11 22.29
N VAL A 20 -9.49 20.39 21.03
CA VAL A 20 -8.18 20.85 20.61
C VAL A 20 -8.31 22.17 19.85
N VAL A 21 -7.46 23.13 20.20
CA VAL A 21 -7.40 24.46 19.60
C VAL A 21 -6.09 24.62 18.84
N PHE A 22 -6.17 25.04 17.58
CA PHE A 22 -5.02 25.31 16.73
C PHE A 22 -4.89 26.79 16.39
N GLY A 23 -3.72 27.38 16.62
CA GLY A 23 -3.45 28.80 16.35
C GLY A 23 -3.58 29.69 17.60
N GLU A 24 -3.54 31.01 17.40
CA GLU A 24 -3.73 32.02 18.46
C GLU A 24 -4.57 33.18 17.90
N GLY A 25 -5.56 33.66 18.67
CA GLY A 25 -6.32 34.86 18.32
C GLY A 25 -7.38 34.65 17.22
N ALA A 26 -7.38 35.50 16.20
CA ALA A 26 -8.44 35.52 15.19
C ALA A 26 -8.44 34.31 14.22
N ASP A 27 -7.34 33.56 14.18
CA ASP A 27 -7.16 32.36 13.33
C ASP A 27 -7.29 31.04 14.10
N GLU A 28 -7.90 31.09 15.30
CA GLU A 28 -8.16 29.91 16.13
C GLU A 28 -9.14 28.95 15.45
N GLU A 29 -8.71 27.70 15.33
CA GLU A 29 -9.51 26.60 14.84
C GLU A 29 -9.73 25.60 15.98
N ARG A 30 -10.99 25.46 16.41
CA ARG A 30 -11.38 24.57 17.51
C ARG A 30 -12.05 23.33 16.95
N LEU A 31 -11.59 22.17 17.39
CA LEU A 31 -12.14 20.88 17.00
C LEU A 31 -12.43 20.06 18.25
N SER A 32 -13.64 19.49 18.32
CA SER A 32 -13.92 18.45 19.31
C SER A 32 -13.07 17.21 19.05
N PHE A 33 -12.94 16.33 20.03
CA PHE A 33 -12.25 15.06 19.87
C PHE A 33 -12.75 14.26 18.66
N ALA A 34 -14.08 14.16 18.50
CA ALA A 34 -14.70 13.46 17.38
C ALA A 34 -14.35 14.12 16.04
N GLN A 35 -14.49 15.45 15.95
CA GLN A 35 -14.15 16.20 14.74
C GLN A 35 -12.67 16.07 14.37
N PHE A 36 -11.79 16.12 15.37
CA PHE A 36 -10.36 15.94 15.14
C PHE A 36 -10.03 14.53 14.67
N ARG A 37 -10.67 13.50 15.25
CA ARG A 37 -10.47 12.09 14.87
C ARG A 37 -10.94 11.80 13.44
N ASP A 38 -12.03 12.43 13.02
CA ASP A 38 -12.61 12.27 11.68
C ASP A 38 -11.78 12.95 10.58
N LEU A 39 -10.77 13.75 10.94
CA LEU A 39 -9.79 14.25 9.97
C LEU A 39 -8.87 13.12 9.50
N SER A 40 -8.60 13.08 8.18
CA SER A 40 -7.53 12.23 7.60
C SER A 40 -6.21 12.41 8.37
N LEU A 41 -5.42 11.35 8.53
CA LEU A 41 -4.15 11.42 9.27
C LEU A 41 -3.24 12.55 8.75
N ARG A 42 -3.15 12.71 7.42
CA ARG A 42 -2.38 13.79 6.78
C ARG A 42 -2.81 15.19 7.25
N LYS A 43 -4.12 15.44 7.39
CA LYS A 43 -4.65 16.71 7.90
C LYS A 43 -4.35 16.89 9.39
N ARG A 44 -4.52 15.86 10.21
CA ARG A 44 -4.18 15.89 11.64
C ARG A 44 -2.71 16.22 11.86
N VAL A 45 -1.81 15.52 11.18
CA VAL A 45 -0.36 15.76 11.25
C VAL A 45 -0.01 17.16 10.76
N ARG A 46 -0.59 17.60 9.64
CA ARG A 46 -0.37 18.96 9.12
C ARG A 46 -0.79 20.02 10.16
N LEU A 47 -1.97 19.91 10.76
CA LEU A 47 -2.43 20.85 11.80
C LEU A 47 -1.49 20.85 13.01
N LEU A 48 -1.14 19.66 13.52
CA LEU A 48 -0.26 19.47 14.67
C LEU A 48 1.18 19.97 14.48
N MET A 49 1.64 20.11 13.23
CA MET A 49 2.98 20.59 12.87
C MET A 49 3.00 22.04 12.39
N SER A 50 1.91 22.53 11.79
CA SER A 50 1.85 23.87 11.20
C SER A 50 1.30 24.96 12.11
N LYS A 51 0.53 24.59 13.14
CA LYS A 51 -0.06 25.51 14.11
C LYS A 51 0.29 25.07 15.53
N ARG A 52 0.37 26.03 16.44
CA ARG A 52 0.44 25.74 17.89
C ARG A 52 -0.86 25.06 18.30
N SER A 53 -0.77 23.96 19.05
CA SER A 53 -1.92 23.17 19.48
C SER A 53 -2.04 23.17 21.00
N GLN A 54 -3.24 23.43 21.51
CA GLN A 54 -3.60 23.31 22.92
C GLN A 54 -4.74 22.30 23.06
N PHE A 55 -4.64 21.42 24.05
CA PHE A 55 -5.63 20.36 24.28
C PHE A 55 -6.34 20.64 25.59
N PHE A 56 -7.66 20.47 25.62
CA PHE A 56 -8.48 20.76 26.81
C PHE A 56 -9.28 19.53 27.23
N GLY A 57 -9.30 19.27 28.53
CA GLY A 57 -10.15 18.24 29.15
C GLY A 57 -11.62 18.65 29.18
N ALA A 58 -12.48 17.74 29.65
CA ALA A 58 -13.90 18.00 29.82
C ALA A 58 -14.18 19.13 30.85
N ASP A 59 -13.26 19.34 31.79
CA ASP A 59 -13.27 20.42 32.78
C ASP A 59 -12.74 21.75 32.24
N GLY A 60 -12.32 21.80 30.98
CA GLY A 60 -11.71 22.97 30.35
C GLY A 60 -10.25 23.21 30.79
N ALA A 61 -9.65 22.30 31.55
CA ALA A 61 -8.24 22.41 31.92
C ALA A 61 -7.33 22.03 30.73
N GLU A 62 -6.23 22.77 30.54
CA GLU A 62 -5.25 22.44 29.50
C GLU A 62 -4.50 21.15 29.86
N ILE A 63 -4.52 20.18 28.95
CA ILE A 63 -3.83 18.90 29.06
C ILE A 63 -2.52 18.99 28.26
N PRO A 64 -1.38 18.56 28.84
CA PRO A 64 -0.13 18.47 28.10
C PRO A 64 -0.28 17.61 26.83
N ARG A 65 0.28 18.08 25.72
CA ARG A 65 0.18 17.42 24.41
C ARG A 65 0.61 15.95 24.44
N ASP A 66 1.67 15.62 25.18
CA ASP A 66 2.17 14.24 25.27
C ASP A 66 1.21 13.32 26.05
N VAL A 67 0.37 13.88 26.91
CA VAL A 67 -0.71 13.17 27.61
C VAL A 67 -1.92 13.02 26.69
N ALA A 68 -2.34 14.11 26.03
CA ALA A 68 -3.46 14.12 25.09
C ALA A 68 -3.26 13.19 23.87
N MET A 69 -2.01 12.93 23.47
CA MET A 69 -1.66 12.09 22.33
C MET A 69 -1.34 10.63 22.69
N ARG A 70 -1.45 10.22 23.97
CA ARG A 70 -1.32 8.82 24.38
C ARG A 70 -2.63 8.06 24.14
N PHE A 71 -2.88 7.73 22.88
CA PHE A 71 -3.91 6.76 22.54
C PHE A 71 -3.48 5.38 23.06
N GLY A 72 -4.09 4.93 24.17
CA GLY A 72 -4.09 3.52 24.55
C GLY A 72 -2.96 3.02 25.48
N LYS A 73 -2.51 3.80 26.47
CA LYS A 73 -1.74 3.23 27.61
C LYS A 73 -2.20 3.80 28.95
N ARG A 74 -3.22 3.19 29.56
CA ARG A 74 -3.24 3.07 31.03
C ARG A 74 -2.98 1.62 31.42
N ALA A 75 -1.96 1.49 32.27
CA ALA A 75 -1.63 0.30 33.03
C ALA A 75 -2.82 -0.10 33.90
N GLY A 76 -2.96 -1.42 34.13
CA GLY A 76 -4.00 -1.99 34.97
C GLY A 76 -4.04 -1.35 36.35
N SER A 77 -5.24 -0.90 36.71
CA SER A 77 -5.63 -0.60 38.08
C SER A 77 -6.82 -1.50 38.39
N GLY A 78 -6.67 -2.30 39.44
CA GLY A 78 -7.50 -3.46 39.73
C GLY A 78 -8.95 -3.14 40.07
N ALA A 79 -9.84 -3.76 39.32
CA ALA A 79 -11.12 -4.25 39.80
C ALA A 79 -11.33 -5.59 39.09
N ALA A 80 -11.46 -6.68 39.85
CA ALA A 80 -11.65 -8.01 39.28
C ALA A 80 -12.94 -8.02 38.43
N PRO A 81 -12.87 -8.28 37.11
CA PRO A 81 -14.07 -8.50 36.35
C PRO A 81 -14.58 -9.91 36.69
N ALA A 82 -15.91 -10.01 36.83
CA ALA A 82 -16.60 -11.28 36.88
C ALA A 82 -16.09 -12.18 35.74
N ALA A 83 -15.87 -13.46 36.08
CA ALA A 83 -15.30 -14.45 35.19
C ALA A 83 -15.84 -14.31 33.76
N PRO A 84 -14.98 -14.20 32.73
CA PRO A 84 -15.47 -14.21 31.37
C PRO A 84 -16.24 -15.52 31.18
N ALA A 85 -17.45 -15.41 30.64
CA ALA A 85 -18.17 -16.56 30.14
C ALA A 85 -17.18 -17.39 29.31
N ALA A 86 -17.11 -18.68 29.61
CA ALA A 86 -16.15 -19.60 29.01
C ALA A 86 -16.10 -19.34 27.50
N PRO A 87 -14.91 -19.28 26.88
CA PRO A 87 -14.80 -19.12 25.44
C PRO A 87 -15.66 -20.21 24.82
N VAL A 88 -16.67 -19.78 24.06
CA VAL A 88 -17.42 -20.66 23.18
C VAL A 88 -16.37 -21.37 22.36
N ALA A 89 -16.20 -22.67 22.61
CA ALA A 89 -15.25 -23.48 21.89
C ALA A 89 -15.48 -23.24 20.40
N PRO A 90 -14.44 -22.94 19.60
CA PRO A 90 -14.61 -22.75 18.16
C PRO A 90 -15.25 -24.01 17.60
N SER A 91 -16.52 -23.88 17.27
CA SER A 91 -17.30 -24.91 16.60
C SER A 91 -16.79 -24.97 15.16
N GLY A 92 -16.12 -26.06 14.81
CA GLY A 92 -15.70 -26.35 13.44
C GLY A 92 -14.23 -26.09 13.19
N ASP A 93 -13.61 -27.06 12.54
CA ASP A 93 -12.22 -27.11 12.10
C ASP A 93 -11.93 -26.01 11.06
N GLU A 94 -11.92 -24.74 11.49
CA GLU A 94 -11.62 -23.61 10.61
C GLU A 94 -10.17 -23.74 10.15
N GLY A 95 -9.99 -23.99 8.85
CA GLY A 95 -8.68 -24.12 8.23
C GLY A 95 -7.84 -22.86 8.48
N GLN A 96 -6.52 -23.04 8.58
CA GLN A 96 -5.58 -21.94 8.84
C GLN A 96 -5.76 -20.76 7.85
N VAL A 97 -6.06 -21.06 6.59
CA VAL A 97 -6.30 -20.07 5.54
C VAL A 97 -7.58 -19.27 5.79
N ASP A 98 -8.68 -19.92 6.14
CA ASP A 98 -9.96 -19.26 6.40
C ASP A 98 -9.87 -18.34 7.63
N ARG A 99 -9.15 -18.78 8.66
CA ARG A 99 -8.85 -17.94 9.83
C ARG A 99 -8.04 -16.71 9.45
N LEU A 100 -7.00 -16.87 8.63
CA LEU A 100 -6.18 -15.76 8.14
C LEU A 100 -7.02 -14.75 7.33
N ILE A 101 -7.85 -15.25 6.40
CA ILE A 101 -8.74 -14.42 5.59
C ILE A 101 -9.67 -13.60 6.50
N ARG A 102 -10.27 -14.24 7.50
CA ARG A 102 -11.14 -13.59 8.48
C ARG A 102 -10.38 -12.50 9.25
N LEU A 103 -9.18 -12.79 9.75
CA LEU A 103 -8.37 -11.80 10.49
C LEU A 103 -7.98 -10.60 9.62
N LEU A 104 -7.57 -10.80 8.36
CA LEU A 104 -7.25 -9.72 7.43
C LEU A 104 -8.48 -8.85 7.10
N ARG A 105 -9.67 -9.45 7.06
CA ARG A 105 -10.92 -8.76 6.76
C ARG A 105 -11.47 -7.99 7.97
N ASP A 106 -11.34 -8.54 9.16
CA ASP A 106 -12.03 -8.02 10.34
C ASP A 106 -11.11 -7.10 11.17
N SER A 107 -9.78 -7.24 11.07
CA SER A 107 -8.84 -6.37 11.77
C SER A 107 -8.67 -5.01 11.07
N SER A 108 -8.46 -3.98 11.89
CA SER A 108 -7.98 -2.66 11.49
C SER A 108 -6.70 -2.24 12.23
N LEU A 109 -6.13 -3.13 13.05
CA LEU A 109 -4.99 -2.82 13.89
C LEU A 109 -3.69 -3.19 13.15
N GLU A 110 -2.81 -2.21 12.93
CA GLU A 110 -1.58 -2.41 12.14
C GLU A 110 -0.73 -3.60 12.61
N HIS A 111 -0.60 -3.79 13.93
CA HIS A 111 0.21 -4.87 14.50
C HIS A 111 -0.39 -6.27 14.26
N GLU A 112 -1.72 -6.38 14.21
CA GLU A 112 -2.40 -7.63 13.86
C GLU A 112 -2.26 -7.91 12.36
N LEU A 113 -2.50 -6.88 11.53
CA LEU A 113 -2.34 -6.96 10.08
C LEU A 113 -0.90 -7.35 9.69
N ARG A 114 0.10 -6.86 10.43
CA ARG A 114 1.50 -7.25 10.25
C ARG A 114 1.74 -8.74 10.37
N GLY A 115 1.18 -9.36 11.41
CA GLY A 115 1.26 -10.82 11.59
C GLY A 115 0.55 -11.56 10.44
N CYS A 116 -0.61 -11.06 10.03
CA CYS A 116 -1.43 -11.68 9.00
C CYS A 116 -0.78 -11.62 7.61
N VAL A 117 -0.26 -10.46 7.18
CA VAL A 117 0.41 -10.34 5.87
C VAL A 117 1.65 -11.22 5.81
N LYS A 118 2.46 -11.25 6.87
CA LYS A 118 3.64 -12.12 6.94
C LYS A 118 3.26 -13.60 6.83
N LEU A 119 2.17 -14.00 7.49
CA LEU A 119 1.66 -15.37 7.37
C LEU A 119 1.15 -15.65 5.95
N ALA A 120 0.46 -14.69 5.33
CA ALA A 120 -0.02 -14.82 3.95
C ALA A 120 1.11 -15.08 2.95
N GLU A 121 2.29 -14.45 3.14
CA GLU A 121 3.48 -14.69 2.30
C GLU A 121 4.03 -16.12 2.40
N GLN A 122 3.77 -16.83 3.50
CA GLN A 122 4.34 -18.15 3.78
C GLN A 122 3.40 -19.31 3.46
N ILE A 123 2.10 -19.07 3.43
CA ILE A 123 1.10 -20.11 3.20
C ILE A 123 0.96 -20.39 1.71
N GLU A 124 1.04 -21.66 1.34
CA GLU A 124 0.62 -22.12 0.01
C GLU A 124 -0.91 -22.29 0.00
N VAL A 125 -1.58 -21.68 -0.98
CA VAL A 125 -3.04 -21.74 -1.13
C VAL A 125 -3.34 -22.39 -2.47
N THR A 126 -3.74 -23.67 -2.42
CA THR A 126 -4.07 -24.48 -3.59
C THR A 126 -5.52 -24.33 -4.01
N ASP A 127 -6.43 -24.06 -3.07
CA ASP A 127 -7.85 -23.85 -3.35
C ASP A 127 -8.10 -22.47 -3.98
N GLU A 128 -8.80 -22.47 -5.12
CA GLU A 128 -9.03 -21.27 -5.92
C GLU A 128 -9.95 -20.26 -5.21
N GLN A 129 -10.95 -20.74 -4.46
CA GLN A 129 -11.87 -19.86 -3.72
C GLN A 129 -11.15 -19.18 -2.57
N GLN A 130 -10.35 -19.92 -1.80
CA GLN A 130 -9.51 -19.38 -0.74
C GLN A 130 -8.46 -18.41 -1.28
N ARG A 131 -7.85 -18.74 -2.43
CA ARG A 131 -6.88 -17.86 -3.10
C ARG A 131 -7.52 -16.53 -3.50
N ALA A 132 -8.71 -16.56 -4.09
CA ALA A 132 -9.46 -15.36 -4.47
C ALA A 132 -9.92 -14.53 -3.25
N ALA A 133 -10.35 -15.20 -2.18
CA ALA A 133 -10.77 -14.57 -0.93
C ALA A 133 -9.58 -13.92 -0.20
N LEU A 134 -8.43 -14.59 -0.14
CA LEU A 134 -7.19 -14.05 0.43
C LEU A 134 -6.70 -12.84 -0.36
N ALA A 135 -6.71 -12.90 -1.68
CA ALA A 135 -6.38 -11.74 -2.52
C ALA A 135 -7.30 -10.55 -2.24
N THR A 136 -8.61 -10.78 -2.10
CA THR A 136 -9.57 -9.71 -1.79
C THR A 136 -9.32 -9.10 -0.41
N ALA A 137 -9.03 -9.94 0.59
CA ALA A 137 -8.68 -9.48 1.93
C ALA A 137 -7.37 -8.67 1.93
N LEU A 138 -6.34 -9.13 1.22
CA LEU A 138 -5.09 -8.39 1.06
C LEU A 138 -5.29 -7.05 0.35
N LEU A 139 -6.10 -6.98 -0.71
CA LEU A 139 -6.37 -5.71 -1.38
C LEU A 139 -7.05 -4.69 -0.48
N ARG A 140 -8.01 -5.14 0.35
CA ARG A 140 -8.59 -4.30 1.42
C ARG A 140 -7.51 -3.82 2.37
N THR A 141 -6.65 -4.73 2.86
CA THR A 141 -5.57 -4.40 3.79
C THR A 141 -4.59 -3.39 3.20
N ILE A 142 -4.21 -3.52 1.93
CA ILE A 142 -3.33 -2.55 1.25
C ILE A 142 -3.97 -1.15 1.28
N LYS A 143 -5.24 -1.05 0.86
CA LYS A 143 -5.95 0.25 0.85
C LYS A 143 -6.04 0.86 2.24
N LEU A 144 -6.42 0.06 3.24
CA LEU A 144 -6.49 0.50 4.63
C LEU A 144 -5.14 1.03 5.13
N LEU A 145 -4.05 0.32 4.85
CA LEU A 145 -2.71 0.73 5.26
C LEU A 145 -2.27 2.03 4.57
N GLU A 146 -2.49 2.15 3.26
CA GLU A 146 -2.16 3.37 2.52
C GLU A 146 -3.00 4.57 3.00
N ASP A 147 -4.28 4.36 3.32
CA ASP A 147 -5.19 5.42 3.79
C ASP A 147 -4.87 5.89 5.22
N ASP A 148 -4.61 4.94 6.13
CA ASP A 148 -4.44 5.23 7.57
C ASP A 148 -2.99 5.51 7.97
N HIS A 149 -2.01 4.90 7.30
CA HIS A 149 -0.60 4.92 7.71
C HIS A 149 0.33 5.48 6.62
N GLY A 150 -0.19 5.74 5.42
CA GLY A 150 0.63 6.03 4.25
C GLY A 150 1.34 4.77 3.74
N SER A 151 2.32 4.95 2.86
CA SER A 151 3.02 3.81 2.29
C SER A 151 3.95 3.17 3.31
N THR A 152 3.77 1.87 3.54
CA THR A 152 4.52 1.13 4.56
C THR A 152 5.14 -0.13 3.95
N PRO A 153 6.25 -0.64 4.51
CA PRO A 153 6.78 -1.95 4.11
C PRO A 153 5.74 -3.08 4.18
N LEU A 154 4.75 -2.94 5.07
CA LEU A 154 3.65 -3.86 5.21
C LEU A 154 2.67 -3.82 4.01
N SER A 155 2.30 -2.63 3.54
CA SER A 155 1.44 -2.50 2.36
C SER A 155 2.16 -3.02 1.11
N TRP A 156 3.47 -2.81 0.99
CA TRP A 156 4.27 -3.32 -0.13
C TRP A 156 4.35 -4.85 -0.17
N ALA A 157 4.51 -5.48 1.00
CA ALA A 157 4.47 -6.94 1.11
C ALA A 157 3.09 -7.49 0.71
N ALA A 158 2.02 -6.83 1.16
CA ALA A 158 0.66 -7.19 0.78
C ALA A 158 0.41 -7.02 -0.74
N ILE A 159 0.93 -5.97 -1.38
CA ILE A 159 0.86 -5.75 -2.84
C ILE A 159 1.53 -6.90 -3.60
N ARG A 160 2.77 -7.25 -3.25
CA ARG A 160 3.49 -8.35 -3.89
C ARG A 160 2.75 -9.67 -3.71
N ARG A 161 2.26 -9.94 -2.49
CA ARG A 161 1.50 -11.15 -2.23
C ARG A 161 0.19 -11.20 -3.02
N PHE A 162 -0.55 -10.10 -3.10
CA PHE A 162 -1.72 -9.97 -3.96
C PHE A 162 -1.39 -10.33 -5.41
N GLY A 163 -0.34 -9.75 -5.98
CA GLY A 163 0.09 -10.02 -7.36
C GLY A 163 0.40 -11.50 -7.64
N SER A 164 0.98 -12.21 -6.66
CA SER A 164 1.24 -13.65 -6.78
C SER A 164 -0.03 -14.53 -6.70
N LEU A 165 -1.10 -14.01 -6.09
CA LEU A 165 -2.33 -14.77 -5.83
C LEU A 165 -3.39 -14.56 -6.91
N VAL A 166 -3.38 -13.46 -7.63
CA VAL A 166 -4.48 -13.20 -8.56
C VAL A 166 -4.20 -13.71 -9.97
N PRO A 167 -5.23 -14.10 -10.74
CA PRO A 167 -5.08 -14.21 -12.18
C PRO A 167 -4.70 -12.84 -12.77
N THR A 168 -4.02 -12.87 -13.90
CA THR A 168 -3.53 -11.70 -14.64
C THR A 168 -4.61 -10.64 -14.88
N THR A 169 -5.85 -11.05 -15.17
CA THR A 169 -7.01 -10.15 -15.39
C THR A 169 -7.32 -9.23 -14.21
N ARG A 170 -7.03 -9.65 -12.97
CA ARG A 170 -7.25 -8.85 -11.76
C ARG A 170 -6.10 -7.91 -11.43
N LEU A 171 -4.97 -7.98 -12.13
CA LEU A 171 -3.85 -7.05 -11.90
C LEU A 171 -4.24 -5.60 -12.18
N THR A 172 -5.29 -5.34 -12.98
CA THR A 172 -5.82 -3.99 -13.18
C THR A 172 -6.26 -3.31 -11.87
N GLU A 173 -6.61 -4.08 -10.84
CA GLU A 173 -6.97 -3.55 -9.52
C GLU A 173 -5.79 -2.79 -8.88
N LEU A 174 -4.55 -3.11 -9.26
CA LEU A 174 -3.35 -2.41 -8.79
C LEU A 174 -3.13 -1.03 -9.47
N ALA A 175 -3.89 -0.70 -10.51
CA ALA A 175 -3.75 0.59 -11.22
C ALA A 175 -3.96 1.80 -10.30
N VAL A 176 -4.73 1.64 -9.22
CA VAL A 176 -4.93 2.67 -8.19
C VAL A 176 -3.63 3.08 -7.50
N PHE A 177 -2.69 2.13 -7.34
CA PHE A 177 -1.40 2.37 -6.70
C PHE A 177 -0.38 3.02 -7.64
N LEU A 178 -0.69 3.14 -8.94
CA LEU A 178 0.12 3.86 -9.93
C LEU A 178 -0.37 5.30 -10.18
N GLN A 179 -1.35 5.79 -9.43
CA GLN A 179 -1.90 7.14 -9.61
C GLN A 179 -0.90 8.23 -9.18
N PRO A 180 -0.98 9.45 -9.75
CA PRO A 180 -0.14 10.54 -9.31
C PRO A 180 -0.45 10.87 -7.84
N GLY A 181 0.59 10.99 -7.02
CA GLY A 181 0.45 11.32 -5.60
C GLY A 181 0.68 10.15 -4.64
N ASN A 182 0.71 8.91 -5.15
CA ASN A 182 1.22 7.78 -4.37
C ASN A 182 2.73 7.88 -4.21
N GLU A 183 3.25 7.24 -3.16
CA GLU A 183 4.68 7.20 -2.90
C GLU A 183 5.41 6.30 -3.90
N ALA A 184 6.69 6.60 -4.14
CA ALA A 184 7.49 5.92 -5.17
C ALA A 184 7.66 4.44 -4.86
N GLU A 185 7.79 4.08 -3.58
CA GLU A 185 7.95 2.74 -3.07
C GLU A 185 6.70 1.88 -3.27
N THR A 186 5.50 2.47 -3.07
CA THR A 186 4.23 1.79 -3.37
C THR A 186 4.06 1.56 -4.87
N MET A 187 4.42 2.55 -5.69
CA MET A 187 4.47 2.36 -7.15
C MET A 187 5.47 1.27 -7.52
N GLN A 188 6.64 1.23 -6.88
CA GLN A 188 7.67 0.24 -7.13
C GLN A 188 7.20 -1.18 -6.81
N ALA A 189 6.64 -1.40 -5.61
CA ALA A 189 6.09 -2.70 -5.21
C ALA A 189 4.97 -3.15 -6.16
N THR A 190 4.16 -2.21 -6.63
CA THR A 190 3.10 -2.47 -7.61
C THR A 190 3.66 -2.92 -8.96
N LEU A 191 4.69 -2.24 -9.47
CA LEU A 191 5.30 -2.57 -10.76
C LEU A 191 6.03 -3.92 -10.70
N GLN A 192 6.70 -4.23 -9.59
CA GLN A 192 7.30 -5.54 -9.36
C GLN A 192 6.24 -6.65 -9.36
N ALA A 193 5.12 -6.44 -8.66
CA ALA A 193 4.01 -7.39 -8.66
C ALA A 193 3.46 -7.64 -10.07
N ILE A 194 3.30 -6.58 -10.88
CA ILE A 194 2.85 -6.68 -12.28
C ILE A 194 3.89 -7.40 -13.14
N TRP A 195 5.17 -7.04 -13.03
CA TRP A 195 6.27 -7.63 -13.78
C TRP A 195 6.37 -9.14 -13.53
N HIS A 196 6.43 -9.57 -12.27
CA HIS A 196 6.56 -10.98 -11.92
C HIS A 196 5.33 -11.80 -12.33
N ALA A 197 4.12 -11.25 -12.21
CA ALA A 197 2.92 -11.97 -12.63
C ALA A 197 2.89 -12.17 -14.16
N LEU A 198 3.26 -11.14 -14.93
CA LEU A 198 3.15 -11.15 -16.39
C LEU A 198 4.38 -11.70 -17.13
N SER A 199 5.51 -11.87 -16.45
CA SER A 199 6.68 -12.55 -17.03
C SER A 199 6.46 -14.06 -17.16
N VAL A 200 5.60 -14.63 -16.30
CA VAL A 200 5.23 -16.05 -16.30
C VAL A 200 3.95 -16.31 -17.11
N ASP A 201 2.90 -15.53 -16.86
CA ASP A 201 1.61 -15.73 -17.51
C ASP A 201 1.14 -14.45 -18.22
N GLN A 202 1.02 -14.52 -19.55
CA GLN A 202 0.57 -13.38 -20.34
C GLN A 202 -0.89 -13.53 -20.69
N ASP A 203 -1.70 -12.59 -20.20
CA ASP A 203 -3.05 -12.38 -20.69
C ASP A 203 -3.20 -10.98 -21.28
N PHE A 204 -4.02 -10.90 -22.33
CA PHE A 204 -4.28 -9.68 -23.06
C PHE A 204 -5.50 -8.99 -22.43
N GLY A 205 -5.37 -7.73 -22.04
CA GLY A 205 -6.45 -6.99 -21.39
C GLY A 205 -6.01 -5.89 -20.42
N LEU A 206 -4.70 -5.77 -20.18
CA LEU A 206 -4.13 -4.81 -19.23
C LEU A 206 -3.82 -3.44 -19.85
N ALA A 207 -4.62 -3.00 -20.81
CA ALA A 207 -4.41 -1.75 -21.54
C ALA A 207 -4.33 -0.54 -20.60
N ILE A 208 -5.13 -0.51 -19.54
CA ILE A 208 -5.10 0.55 -18.52
C ILE A 208 -3.73 0.62 -17.85
N LEU A 209 -3.17 -0.53 -17.44
CA LEU A 209 -1.84 -0.58 -16.85
C LEU A 209 -0.77 -0.18 -17.86
N ALA A 210 -0.84 -0.67 -19.10
CA ALA A 210 0.11 -0.32 -20.16
C ALA A 210 0.16 1.19 -20.42
N VAL A 211 -1.01 1.82 -20.59
CA VAL A 211 -1.14 3.28 -20.76
C VAL A 211 -0.57 4.01 -19.56
N ARG A 212 -0.90 3.56 -18.35
CA ARG A 212 -0.46 4.21 -17.12
C ARG A 212 1.06 4.13 -16.95
N THR A 213 1.64 2.95 -17.11
CA THR A 213 3.08 2.73 -17.03
C THR A 213 3.82 3.55 -18.09
N ARG A 214 3.27 3.66 -19.31
CA ARG A 214 3.82 4.54 -20.37
C ARG A 214 3.81 6.02 -19.97
N GLN A 215 2.71 6.52 -19.40
CA GLN A 215 2.62 7.89 -18.91
C GLN A 215 3.68 8.18 -17.85
N LEU A 216 3.86 7.25 -16.91
CA LEU A 216 4.89 7.35 -15.87
C LEU A 216 6.30 7.32 -16.49
N LEU A 217 6.58 6.41 -17.43
CA LEU A 217 7.87 6.39 -18.14
C LEU A 217 8.17 7.68 -18.88
N ASN A 218 7.19 8.27 -19.56
CA ASN A 218 7.39 9.54 -20.25
C ASN A 218 7.79 10.67 -19.30
N LYS A 219 7.27 10.64 -18.07
CA LYS A 219 7.56 11.60 -17.01
C LYS A 219 8.90 11.31 -16.30
N TYR A 220 9.22 10.05 -16.04
CA TYR A 220 10.33 9.64 -15.19
C TYR A 220 11.60 9.24 -15.94
N LEU A 221 11.55 9.06 -17.26
CA LEU A 221 12.76 8.98 -18.10
C LEU A 221 13.39 10.37 -18.32
N ASP A 222 13.67 11.06 -17.22
CA ASP A 222 14.18 12.42 -17.19
C ASP A 222 15.52 12.46 -16.42
N PRO A 223 16.59 13.09 -16.97
CA PRO A 223 17.89 13.16 -16.30
C PRO A 223 17.82 13.74 -14.87
N ASP A 224 16.97 14.75 -14.66
CA ASP A 224 16.85 15.42 -13.37
C ASP A 224 16.14 14.53 -12.35
N TRP A 225 15.20 13.71 -12.81
CA TRP A 225 14.56 12.70 -11.97
C TRP A 225 15.56 11.63 -11.52
N LEU A 226 16.40 11.14 -12.44
CA LEU A 226 17.34 10.04 -12.22
C LEU A 226 18.55 10.40 -11.34
N CYS A 227 18.53 11.55 -10.66
CA CYS A 227 19.59 11.93 -9.72
C CYS A 227 19.56 11.12 -8.40
N THR A 228 18.45 10.45 -8.07
CA THR A 228 18.32 9.67 -6.81
C THR A 228 18.26 8.15 -7.04
N PRO A 229 18.78 7.31 -6.11
CA PRO A 229 18.70 5.86 -6.24
C PRO A 229 17.27 5.32 -6.36
N LEU A 230 16.32 5.89 -5.60
CA LEU A 230 14.91 5.50 -5.64
C LEU A 230 14.27 5.79 -7.00
N ALA A 231 14.53 6.97 -7.57
CA ALA A 231 14.05 7.34 -8.90
C ALA A 231 14.58 6.39 -9.99
N ARG A 232 15.84 5.97 -9.88
CA ARG A 232 16.46 5.00 -10.78
C ARG A 232 15.82 3.63 -10.68
N ALA A 233 15.63 3.13 -9.45
CA ALA A 233 14.97 1.85 -9.19
C ALA A 233 13.54 1.83 -9.73
N LEU A 234 12.74 2.87 -9.43
CA LEU A 234 11.38 3.00 -9.95
C LEU A 234 11.36 3.03 -11.49
N THR A 235 12.30 3.74 -12.12
CA THR A 235 12.38 3.82 -13.59
C THR A 235 12.75 2.47 -14.20
N THR A 236 13.63 1.70 -13.56
CA THR A 236 13.92 0.31 -13.94
C THR A 236 12.64 -0.54 -13.87
N ASP A 237 11.92 -0.52 -12.75
CA ASP A 237 10.70 -1.31 -12.58
C ASP A 237 9.59 -0.90 -13.56
N LEU A 238 9.50 0.39 -13.91
CA LEU A 238 8.62 0.89 -14.97
C LEU A 238 8.98 0.32 -16.35
N LEU A 239 10.27 0.26 -16.70
CA LEU A 239 10.72 -0.30 -17.98
C LEU A 239 10.42 -1.81 -18.06
N LEU A 240 10.68 -2.54 -16.98
CA LEU A 240 10.37 -3.96 -16.85
C LEU A 240 8.87 -4.21 -17.02
N ALA A 241 8.05 -3.57 -16.18
CA ALA A 241 6.60 -3.70 -16.24
C ALA A 241 6.02 -3.27 -17.61
N TYR A 242 6.53 -2.20 -18.22
CA TYR A 242 6.05 -1.78 -19.54
C TYR A 242 6.37 -2.82 -20.62
N SER A 243 7.52 -3.50 -20.54
CA SER A 243 7.90 -4.51 -21.53
C SER A 243 6.93 -5.70 -21.57
N VAL A 244 6.42 -6.16 -20.40
CA VAL A 244 5.42 -7.23 -20.30
C VAL A 244 4.04 -6.74 -20.70
N LEU A 245 3.68 -5.49 -20.36
CA LEU A 245 2.37 -4.89 -20.60
C LEU A 245 2.15 -4.44 -22.05
N THR A 246 3.21 -4.13 -22.80
CA THR A 246 3.09 -3.57 -24.14
C THR A 246 2.53 -4.62 -25.11
N PRO A 247 1.41 -4.36 -25.80
CA PRO A 247 0.89 -5.26 -26.84
C PRO A 247 1.92 -5.49 -27.94
N SER A 248 1.91 -6.67 -28.57
CA SER A 248 2.82 -6.99 -29.69
C SER A 248 2.70 -6.01 -30.86
N THR A 249 1.57 -5.31 -31.00
CA THR A 249 1.35 -4.32 -32.05
C THR A 249 2.03 -2.96 -31.78
N ASP A 250 2.53 -2.70 -30.58
CA ASP A 250 3.22 -1.43 -30.21
C ASP A 250 4.72 -1.63 -29.94
N GLU A 251 5.38 -2.50 -30.72
CA GLU A 251 6.84 -2.68 -30.65
C GLU A 251 7.61 -1.37 -30.93
N HIS A 252 7.09 -0.51 -31.81
CA HIS A 252 7.74 0.76 -32.13
C HIS A 252 7.77 1.71 -30.93
N GLY A 253 6.66 1.83 -30.18
CA GLY A 253 6.61 2.63 -28.97
C GLY A 253 7.55 2.11 -27.89
N LEU A 254 7.62 0.78 -27.74
CA LEU A 254 8.57 0.14 -26.83
C LEU A 254 10.03 0.47 -27.22
N ARG A 255 10.41 0.26 -28.47
CA ARG A 255 11.77 0.54 -28.95
C ARG A 255 12.16 2.01 -28.78
N ALA A 256 11.23 2.95 -29.00
CA ALA A 256 11.49 4.37 -28.81
C ALA A 256 11.84 4.71 -27.34
N LEU A 257 11.05 4.20 -26.38
CA LEU A 257 11.33 4.37 -24.95
C LEU A 257 12.66 3.73 -24.54
N PHE A 258 12.97 2.57 -25.10
CA PHE A 258 14.22 1.85 -24.83
C PHE A 258 15.44 2.60 -25.38
N ASN A 259 15.34 3.17 -26.58
CA ASN A 259 16.41 4.01 -27.13
C ASN A 259 16.63 5.26 -26.28
N ARG A 260 15.56 5.88 -25.75
CA ARG A 260 15.64 6.99 -24.81
C ARG A 260 16.33 6.55 -23.50
N ALA A 261 15.91 5.43 -22.91
CA ALA A 261 16.54 4.87 -21.73
C ALA A 261 18.04 4.60 -21.96
N ARG A 262 18.41 4.05 -23.13
CA ARG A 262 19.80 3.82 -23.52
C ARG A 262 20.63 5.10 -23.55
N SER A 263 20.05 6.21 -24.04
CA SER A 263 20.74 7.50 -24.08
C SER A 263 21.03 8.08 -22.69
N LEU A 264 20.31 7.60 -21.66
CA LEU A 264 20.53 7.97 -20.25
C LEU A 264 21.61 7.10 -19.58
N GLY A 265 22.11 6.06 -20.26
CA GLY A 265 23.27 5.27 -19.87
C GLY A 265 23.22 4.72 -18.45
N GLN A 266 24.32 4.90 -17.70
CA GLN A 266 24.51 4.41 -16.32
C GLN A 266 23.53 4.98 -15.29
N ALA A 267 22.68 5.96 -15.67
CA ALA A 267 21.64 6.45 -14.78
C ALA A 267 20.56 5.40 -14.51
N ILE A 268 20.38 4.39 -15.38
CA ILE A 268 19.38 3.34 -15.18
C ILE A 268 20.10 2.02 -14.87
N PRO A 269 20.01 1.49 -13.64
CA PRO A 269 20.78 0.33 -13.20
C PRO A 269 20.14 -1.00 -13.69
N LEU A 270 19.98 -1.16 -15.01
CA LEU A 270 19.39 -2.35 -15.61
C LEU A 270 20.20 -3.62 -15.36
N GLU A 271 21.49 -3.50 -15.05
CA GLU A 271 22.33 -4.64 -14.67
C GLU A 271 21.85 -5.31 -13.38
N LEU A 272 21.21 -4.57 -12.47
CA LEU A 272 20.64 -5.14 -11.25
C LEU A 272 19.44 -6.06 -11.53
N ALA A 273 18.73 -5.82 -12.64
CA ALA A 273 17.59 -6.61 -13.06
C ALA A 273 17.96 -7.70 -14.08
N ARG A 274 19.24 -7.81 -14.46
CA ARG A 274 19.68 -8.69 -15.55
C ARG A 274 19.37 -10.16 -15.30
N ALA A 275 19.61 -10.63 -14.08
CA ALA A 275 19.32 -12.02 -13.72
C ALA A 275 17.83 -12.35 -13.90
N GLU A 276 16.94 -11.46 -13.44
CA GLU A 276 15.49 -11.63 -13.59
C GLU A 276 15.04 -11.56 -15.06
N ILE A 277 15.62 -10.65 -15.84
CA ILE A 277 15.34 -10.55 -17.28
C ILE A 277 15.78 -11.83 -18.01
N ASP A 278 16.97 -12.33 -17.71
CA ASP A 278 17.53 -13.52 -18.35
C ASP A 278 16.73 -14.78 -17.95
N GLU A 279 16.29 -14.89 -16.70
CA GLU A 279 15.39 -15.95 -16.23
C GLU A 279 14.03 -15.90 -16.93
N ALA A 280 13.38 -14.72 -16.95
CA ALA A 280 12.10 -14.54 -17.65
C ALA A 280 12.24 -14.83 -19.16
N LEU A 281 13.37 -14.45 -19.77
CA LEU A 281 13.65 -14.71 -21.19
C LEU A 281 13.85 -16.20 -21.46
N ALA A 282 14.56 -16.91 -20.59
CA ALA A 282 14.72 -18.36 -20.69
C ALA A 282 13.36 -19.06 -20.61
N HIS A 283 12.56 -18.72 -19.60
CA HIS A 283 11.21 -19.25 -19.43
C HIS A 283 10.32 -18.96 -20.64
N ALA A 284 10.32 -17.71 -21.13
CA ALA A 284 9.53 -17.30 -22.29
C ALA A 284 9.92 -18.06 -23.56
N ARG A 285 11.22 -18.34 -23.77
CA ARG A 285 11.71 -19.11 -24.92
C ARG A 285 11.29 -20.57 -24.85
N GLU A 286 11.48 -21.18 -23.69
CA GLU A 286 11.12 -22.58 -23.43
C GLU A 286 9.63 -22.82 -23.73
N HIS A 287 8.78 -21.86 -23.38
CA HIS A 287 7.33 -21.96 -23.54
C HIS A 287 6.80 -21.26 -24.82
N GLY A 288 7.67 -20.84 -25.74
CA GLY A 288 7.27 -20.21 -27.02
C GLY A 288 6.45 -18.93 -26.85
N ARG A 289 6.66 -18.18 -25.76
CA ARG A 289 5.86 -17.00 -25.41
C ARG A 289 6.24 -15.79 -26.29
N PRO A 290 5.26 -15.01 -26.79
CA PRO A 290 5.51 -13.81 -27.60
C PRO A 290 6.35 -12.72 -26.90
N ILE A 291 6.49 -12.79 -25.57
CA ILE A 291 7.29 -11.84 -24.80
C ILE A 291 8.80 -12.02 -25.00
N ALA A 292 9.26 -13.19 -25.47
CA ALA A 292 10.70 -13.46 -25.61
C ALA A 292 11.42 -12.40 -26.46
N ALA A 293 10.79 -11.89 -27.53
CA ALA A 293 11.35 -10.82 -28.35
C ALA A 293 11.50 -9.49 -27.59
N ARG A 294 10.54 -9.15 -26.73
CA ARG A 294 10.54 -7.93 -25.90
C ARG A 294 11.57 -8.02 -24.77
N LEU A 295 11.64 -9.17 -24.10
CA LEU A 295 12.67 -9.47 -23.10
C LEU A 295 14.08 -9.47 -23.71
N GLN A 296 14.22 -9.90 -24.97
CA GLN A 296 15.50 -9.82 -25.68
C GLN A 296 15.95 -8.36 -25.92
N LEU A 297 15.01 -7.43 -26.14
CA LEU A 297 15.33 -6.00 -26.23
C LEU A 297 15.84 -5.47 -24.87
N LEU A 298 15.21 -5.86 -23.76
CA LEU A 298 15.66 -5.52 -22.40
C LEU A 298 17.05 -6.07 -22.09
N SER A 299 17.26 -7.38 -22.31
CA SER A 299 18.58 -8.03 -22.11
C SER A 299 19.66 -7.37 -22.97
N GLY A 300 19.30 -6.88 -24.16
CA GLY A 300 20.18 -6.09 -25.00
C GLY A 300 20.66 -4.80 -24.34
N LEU A 301 19.78 -4.06 -23.64
CA LEU A 301 20.15 -2.83 -22.93
C LEU A 301 21.15 -3.09 -21.79
N CYS A 302 20.99 -4.18 -21.05
CA CYS A 302 21.92 -4.54 -19.98
C CYS A 302 23.36 -4.63 -20.52
N LYS A 303 23.57 -5.22 -21.70
CA LYS A 303 24.91 -5.47 -22.27
C LYS A 303 25.68 -4.23 -22.72
N PHE A 304 25.04 -3.07 -22.81
CA PHE A 304 25.66 -1.82 -23.29
C PHE A 304 25.72 -0.71 -22.23
N GLY A 305 25.44 -1.04 -20.95
CA GLY A 305 25.51 -0.13 -19.80
C GLY A 305 26.90 -0.02 -19.18
#